data_AF-A0A0W0TVX5-F1
#
_entry.id   AF-A0A0W0TVX5-F1
#
_cell.length_a   1.000
_cell.length_b   1.000
_cell.length_c   1.000
_cell.angle_alpha   90.00
_cell.angle_beta   90.00
_cell.angle_gamma   90.00
#
_symmetry.space_group_name_H-M   'P 1'
#
loop_
_entity.id
_entity.type
_entity.pdbx_description
1 polymer ?
#
loop_
_entity_poly.entity_id
_entity_poly.type
_entity_poly.pdbx_seq_one_letter_code
_entity_poly.pdbx_strand_id
1 'polypeptide(L)'
;MSPVRVDFYLLEDPSPEGRWQVICRLIEKAWLRKHQVFVFCDTEADAETLDEALWTFKPQSFIPHNLQGEGPDYPPPVQIGLAEPRGFNDILVNLSAVIPAFYGRFQRVIEIISGEEAAREAGRARYRGYRTAGCALQTHTLSQEGVKG
;
A
#
# COMPACT_ATOMS: atom_id res chain seq x y z
N MET A 1 -11.72 4.34 20.59
CA MET A 1 -11.09 4.45 19.26
C MET A 1 -11.09 3.05 18.67
N SER A 2 -11.57 2.86 17.44
CA SER A 2 -11.54 1.53 16.80
C SER A 2 -10.08 1.12 16.54
N PRO A 3 -9.73 -0.18 16.69
CA PRO A 3 -8.38 -0.64 16.38
C PRO A 3 -8.08 -0.40 14.89
N VAL A 4 -6.83 -0.06 14.57
CA VAL A 4 -6.37 0.04 13.19
C VAL A 4 -6.56 -1.32 12.51
N ARG A 5 -7.21 -1.33 11.35
CA ARG A 5 -7.35 -2.54 10.54
C ARG A 5 -6.08 -2.74 9.72
N VAL A 6 -5.53 -3.94 9.70
CA VAL A 6 -4.38 -4.27 8.85
C VAL A 6 -4.73 -5.46 7.97
N ASP A 7 -4.74 -5.25 6.66
CA ASP A 7 -4.96 -6.30 5.67
C ASP A 7 -3.63 -6.73 5.06
N PHE A 8 -3.27 -7.99 5.25
CA PHE A 8 -2.14 -8.64 4.60
C PHE A 8 -2.60 -9.30 3.31
N TYR A 9 -2.14 -8.80 2.17
CA TYR A 9 -2.33 -9.41 0.87
C TYR A 9 -1.09 -10.24 0.50
N LEU A 10 -1.26 -11.56 0.49
CA LEU A 10 -0.23 -12.51 0.10
C LEU A 10 -0.33 -12.77 -1.39
N LEU A 11 0.73 -12.47 -2.13
CA LEU A 11 0.78 -12.68 -3.57
C LEU A 11 1.27 -14.09 -3.87
N GLU A 12 0.50 -14.83 -4.68
CA GLU A 12 0.91 -16.15 -5.15
C GLU A 12 1.94 -16.05 -6.28
N ASP A 13 1.81 -15.04 -7.12
CA ASP A 13 2.76 -14.74 -8.18
C ASP A 13 3.99 -14.00 -7.59
N PRO A 14 5.20 -14.57 -7.70
CA PRO A 14 6.41 -13.93 -7.23
C PRO A 14 6.95 -12.85 -8.18
N SER A 15 6.36 -12.67 -9.38
CA SER A 15 6.87 -11.71 -10.37
C SER A 15 6.80 -10.26 -9.85
N PRO A 16 7.86 -9.45 -10.06
CA PRO A 16 7.83 -8.02 -9.76
C PRO A 16 6.69 -7.29 -10.48
N GLU A 17 6.43 -7.63 -11.74
CA GLU A 17 5.38 -7.02 -12.56
C GLU A 17 3.99 -7.34 -11.99
N GLY A 18 3.75 -8.60 -11.60
CA GLY A 18 2.51 -9.03 -10.97
C GLY A 18 2.26 -8.30 -9.64
N ARG A 19 3.31 -8.08 -8.85
CA ARG A 19 3.24 -7.29 -7.62
C ARG A 19 2.76 -5.86 -7.91
N TRP A 20 3.39 -5.15 -8.85
CA TRP A 20 3.01 -3.78 -9.19
C TRP A 20 1.58 -3.68 -9.72
N GLN A 21 1.15 -4.64 -10.55
CA GLN A 21 -0.23 -4.70 -11.03
C GLN A 21 -1.25 -4.85 -9.89
N VAL A 22 -0.96 -5.70 -8.90
CA VAL A 22 -1.83 -5.86 -7.74
C VAL A 22 -1.88 -4.60 -6.89
N ILE A 23 -0.73 -3.96 -6.63
CA ILE A 23 -0.66 -2.66 -5.92
C ILE A 23 -1.54 -1.63 -6.63
N CYS A 24 -1.38 -1.47 -7.95
CA CYS A 24 -2.17 -0.52 -8.73
C CYS A 24 -3.67 -0.80 -8.64
N ARG A 25 -4.11 -2.07 -8.74
CA ARG A 25 -5.54 -2.45 -8.59
C ARG A 25 -6.09 -2.13 -7.19
N LEU A 26 -5.30 -2.34 -6.14
CA LEU A 26 -5.70 -2.02 -4.77
C LEU A 26 -5.86 -0.51 -4.57
N ILE A 27 -4.92 0.28 -5.10
CA ILE A 27 -4.98 1.74 -5.08
C ILE A 27 -6.17 2.26 -5.90
N GLU A 28 -6.38 1.75 -7.12
CA GLU A 28 -7.53 2.10 -7.98
C GLU A 28 -8.85 1.86 -7.21
N LYS A 29 -8.99 0.69 -6.60
CA LYS A 29 -10.19 0.31 -5.85
C LYS A 29 -10.44 1.21 -4.64
N ALA A 30 -9.39 1.59 -3.92
CA ALA A 30 -9.46 2.53 -2.80
C ALA A 30 -9.88 3.92 -3.29
N TRP A 31 -9.22 4.43 -4.32
CA TRP A 31 -9.50 5.74 -4.91
C TRP A 31 -10.92 5.85 -5.49
N LEU A 32 -11.40 4.83 -6.21
CA LEU A 32 -12.77 4.78 -6.73
C LEU A 32 -13.82 4.85 -5.61
N ARG A 33 -13.47 4.37 -4.41
CA ARG A 33 -14.28 4.46 -3.19
C ARG A 33 -14.06 5.75 -2.39
N LYS A 34 -13.37 6.73 -2.98
CA LYS A 34 -13.10 8.06 -2.42
C LYS A 34 -12.19 8.05 -1.18
N HIS A 35 -11.42 6.98 -1.00
CA HIS A 35 -10.39 6.96 0.04
C HIS A 35 -9.17 7.79 -0.35
N GLN A 36 -8.53 8.38 0.66
CA GLN A 36 -7.18 8.94 0.51
C GLN A 36 -6.15 7.87 0.80
N VAL A 37 -5.16 7.75 -0.08
CA VAL A 37 -4.13 6.71 0.01
C VAL A 37 -2.76 7.36 0.13
N PHE A 38 -2.03 7.01 1.18
CA PHE A 38 -0.59 7.24 1.23
C PHE A 38 0.14 5.91 1.01
N VAL A 39 1.08 5.89 0.07
CA VAL A 39 1.97 4.76 -0.16
C VAL A 39 3.34 5.08 0.40
N PHE A 40 3.81 4.24 1.32
CA PHE A 40 5.12 4.39 1.95
C PHE A 40 6.14 3.40 1.37
N CYS A 41 7.23 3.91 0.81
CA CYS A 41 8.30 3.14 0.17
C CYS A 41 9.62 3.29 0.94
N ASP A 42 10.50 2.30 0.83
CA ASP A 42 11.88 2.38 1.38
C ASP A 42 12.83 3.15 0.45
N THR A 43 12.57 3.13 -0.86
CA THR A 43 13.49 3.65 -1.88
C THR A 43 12.79 4.58 -2.87
N GLU A 44 13.54 5.53 -3.43
CA GLU A 44 13.06 6.42 -4.48
C GLU A 44 12.71 5.63 -5.74
N ALA A 45 13.54 4.62 -6.07
CA ALA A 45 13.30 3.72 -7.20
C ALA A 45 11.94 2.99 -7.11
N ASP A 46 11.55 2.49 -5.93
CA ASP A 46 10.23 1.87 -5.74
C ASP A 46 9.08 2.90 -5.87
N ALA A 47 9.30 4.13 -5.41
CA ALA A 47 8.32 5.20 -5.51
C ALA A 47 8.09 5.62 -6.97
N GLU A 48 9.17 5.85 -7.72
CA GLU A 48 9.14 6.17 -9.16
C GLU A 48 8.54 5.03 -9.97
N THR A 49 8.93 3.77 -9.70
CA THR A 49 8.36 2.60 -10.37
C THR A 49 6.85 2.53 -10.18
N LEU A 50 6.34 2.83 -8.98
CA LEU A 50 4.92 2.84 -8.71
C LEU A 50 4.21 4.02 -9.39
N ASP A 51 4.80 5.20 -9.41
CA ASP A 51 4.28 6.38 -10.11
C ASP A 51 4.06 6.05 -11.60
N GLU A 52 5.09 5.53 -12.28
CA GLU A 52 4.99 5.08 -13.67
C GLU A 52 3.96 3.96 -13.88
N ALA A 53 3.91 3.00 -12.95
CA ALA A 53 2.95 1.89 -13.01
C ALA A 53 1.51 2.39 -12.89
N LEU A 54 1.21 3.34 -12.01
CA LEU A 54 -0.13 3.88 -11.84
C LEU A 54 -0.61 4.64 -13.09
N TRP A 55 0.31 5.25 -13.84
CA TRP A 55 0.00 5.86 -15.14
C TRP A 55 -0.29 4.84 -16.25
N THR A 56 0.37 3.69 -16.23
CA THR A 56 0.41 2.77 -17.38
C THR A 56 -0.38 1.46 -17.21
N PHE A 57 -0.73 1.06 -15.97
CA PHE A 57 -1.27 -0.28 -15.70
C PHE A 57 -2.64 -0.56 -16.36
N LYS A 58 -3.41 0.48 -16.67
CA LYS A 58 -4.74 0.35 -17.30
C LYS A 58 -5.04 1.59 -18.15
N PRO A 59 -5.14 1.45 -19.49
CA PRO A 59 -5.31 2.59 -20.40
C PRO A 59 -6.51 3.52 -20.13
N GLN A 60 -7.52 3.05 -19.39
CA GLN A 60 -8.72 3.80 -19.05
C GLN A 60 -8.78 4.23 -17.58
N SER A 61 -7.74 3.94 -16.79
CA SER A 61 -7.65 4.37 -15.40
C SER A 61 -6.91 5.69 -15.33
N PHE A 62 -7.52 6.70 -14.71
CA PHE A 62 -6.86 7.95 -14.37
C PHE A 62 -6.88 8.10 -12.86
N ILE A 63 -5.83 7.62 -12.19
CA ILE A 63 -5.68 7.74 -10.73
C ILE A 63 -4.86 9.01 -10.48
N PRO A 64 -5.43 10.09 -9.91
CA PRO A 64 -4.66 11.28 -9.57
C PRO A 64 -3.70 10.95 -8.42
N HIS A 65 -2.41 10.98 -8.70
CA HIS A 65 -1.35 10.68 -7.75
C HIS A 65 -0.15 11.63 -7.94
N ASN A 66 0.65 11.77 -6.89
CA ASN A 66 1.90 12.53 -6.92
C ASN A 66 2.94 11.87 -6.01
N LEU A 67 4.21 12.02 -6.37
CA LEU A 67 5.32 11.83 -5.45
C LEU A 67 5.28 12.90 -4.34
N GLN A 68 5.78 12.56 -3.17
CA GLN A 68 5.90 13.50 -2.06
C GLN A 68 6.86 14.64 -2.42
N GLY A 69 6.42 15.88 -2.25
CA GLY A 69 7.16 17.07 -2.70
C GLY A 69 6.69 17.60 -4.05
N GLU A 70 5.84 16.85 -4.76
CA GLU A 70 5.15 17.27 -5.97
C GLU A 70 3.65 17.48 -5.72
N GLY A 71 2.99 18.13 -6.66
CA GLY A 71 1.55 18.34 -6.63
C GLY A 71 1.11 19.53 -5.76
N PRO A 72 -0.16 19.56 -5.34
CA PRO A 72 -0.74 20.70 -4.64
C PRO A 72 -0.30 20.79 -3.16
N ASP A 73 -0.48 21.97 -2.56
CA ASP A 73 -0.21 22.20 -1.12
C ASP A 73 -1.12 21.36 -0.19
N TYR A 74 -2.25 20.87 -0.70
CA TYR A 74 -3.17 20.00 0.02
C TYR A 74 -2.92 18.52 -0.31
N PRO A 75 -3.26 17.58 0.60
CA PRO A 75 -3.08 16.14 0.34
C PRO A 75 -3.82 15.68 -0.92
N PRO A 76 -3.13 15.16 -1.96
CA PRO A 76 -3.79 14.62 -3.14
C PRO A 76 -4.57 13.32 -2.79
N PRO A 77 -5.41 12.80 -3.71
CA PRO A 77 -6.12 11.54 -3.47
C PRO A 77 -5.19 10.36 -3.20
N VAL A 78 -4.07 10.30 -3.92
CA VAL A 78 -3.00 9.33 -3.72
C VAL A 78 -1.66 10.07 -3.64
N GLN A 79 -0.83 9.76 -2.65
CA GLN A 79 0.54 10.26 -2.56
C GLN A 79 1.50 9.10 -2.30
N ILE A 80 2.65 9.12 -2.95
CA ILE A 80 3.72 8.13 -2.81
C ILE A 80 4.92 8.82 -2.16
N GLY A 81 5.50 8.27 -1.11
CA GLY A 81 6.61 8.92 -0.42
C GLY A 81 7.45 8.01 0.44
N LEU A 82 8.59 8.57 0.86
CA LEU A 82 9.59 7.91 1.70
C LEU A 82 9.61 8.49 3.13
N ALA A 83 8.87 9.57 3.38
CA ALA A 83 8.78 10.22 4.68
C ALA A 83 7.34 10.26 5.18
N GLU A 84 7.19 10.59 6.46
CA GLU A 84 5.88 10.72 7.09
C GLU A 84 4.97 11.72 6.34
N PRO A 85 3.72 11.33 6.01
CA PRO A 85 2.81 12.20 5.28
C PRO A 85 2.13 13.23 6.16
N ARG A 86 1.80 14.38 5.57
CA ARG A 86 0.95 15.41 6.18
C ARG A 86 -0.48 15.27 5.66
N GLY A 87 -1.46 15.29 6.57
CA GLY A 87 -2.87 15.33 6.19
C GLY A 87 -3.48 14.01 5.69
N PHE A 88 -2.81 12.87 5.89
CA PHE A 88 -3.34 11.54 5.59
C PHE A 88 -3.66 10.76 6.86
N ASN A 89 -4.84 10.15 6.92
CA ASN A 89 -5.31 9.33 8.05
C ASN A 89 -6.28 8.20 7.64
N ASP A 90 -6.45 7.94 6.34
CA ASP A 90 -7.41 6.96 5.83
C ASP A 90 -6.74 5.61 5.55
N ILE A 91 -6.09 5.46 4.38
CA ILE A 91 -5.39 4.23 3.99
C ILE A 91 -3.88 4.47 3.87
N LEU A 92 -3.10 3.63 4.55
CA LEU A 92 -1.66 3.46 4.35
C LEU A 92 -1.42 2.17 3.55
N VAL A 93 -0.78 2.27 2.40
CA VAL A 93 -0.18 1.11 1.72
C VAL A 93 1.29 1.08 2.12
N ASN A 94 1.68 0.07 2.88
CA ASN A 94 3.06 -0.09 3.33
C ASN A 94 3.82 -1.01 2.37
N LEU A 95 4.76 -0.43 1.62
CA LEU A 95 5.70 -1.17 0.77
C LEU A 95 7.09 -1.28 1.41
N SER A 96 7.30 -0.65 2.57
CA SER A 96 8.56 -0.74 3.32
C SER A 96 8.74 -2.08 4.04
N ALA A 97 9.98 -2.39 4.40
CA ALA A 97 10.32 -3.57 5.17
C ALA A 97 9.85 -3.51 6.64
N VAL A 98 9.56 -2.31 7.16
CA VAL A 98 9.26 -2.04 8.57
C VAL A 98 7.82 -1.58 8.79
N ILE A 99 7.38 -1.52 10.05
CA ILE A 99 6.12 -0.84 10.40
C ILE A 99 6.44 0.65 10.58
N PRO A 100 5.88 1.57 9.77
CA PRO A 100 6.20 2.99 9.90
C PRO A 100 5.66 3.53 11.22
N ALA A 101 6.45 4.28 12.00
CA ALA A 101 6.06 4.75 13.34
C ALA A 101 4.72 5.53 13.35
N PHE A 102 4.36 6.11 12.22
CA PHE A 102 3.16 6.90 12.03
C PHE A 102 1.90 6.09 11.65
N TYR A 103 1.99 4.76 11.48
CA TYR A 103 0.86 3.93 11.00
C TYR A 103 -0.41 4.08 11.85
N GLY A 104 -0.26 4.33 13.16
CA GLY A 104 -1.36 4.43 14.12
C GLY A 104 -2.35 5.57 13.84
N ARG A 105 -2.01 6.52 12.96
CA ARG A 105 -2.95 7.59 12.53
C ARG A 105 -3.96 7.13 11.47
N PHE A 106 -3.68 6.01 10.80
CA PHE A 106 -4.49 5.52 9.71
C PHE A 106 -5.64 4.64 10.20
N GLN A 107 -6.77 4.70 9.51
CA GLN A 107 -7.89 3.79 9.76
C GLN A 107 -7.57 2.37 9.28
N ARG A 108 -6.80 2.28 8.19
CA ARG A 108 -6.46 1.02 7.54
C ARG A 108 -5.02 1.01 7.05
N VAL A 109 -4.33 -0.10 7.28
CA VAL A 109 -3.02 -0.41 6.68
C VAL A 109 -3.19 -1.59 5.72
N ILE A 110 -2.58 -1.49 4.55
CA ILE A 110 -2.48 -2.54 3.55
C ILE A 110 -1.01 -2.96 3.50
N GLU A 111 -0.76 -4.22 3.83
CA GLU A 111 0.52 -4.89 3.76
C GLU A 111 0.54 -5.82 2.55
N ILE A 112 1.55 -5.70 1.69
CA ILE A 112 1.65 -6.51 0.46
C ILE A 112 2.90 -7.38 0.56
N ILE A 113 2.69 -8.69 0.54
CA ILE A 113 3.73 -9.69 0.77
C ILE A 113 3.96 -10.49 -0.51
N SER A 114 5.10 -10.29 -1.15
CA SER A 114 5.55 -11.08 -2.29
C SER A 114 5.80 -12.55 -1.93
N GLY A 115 5.83 -13.42 -2.94
CA GLY A 115 6.01 -14.86 -2.77
C GLY A 115 7.39 -15.31 -2.27
N GLU A 116 8.42 -14.47 -2.37
CA GLU A 116 9.80 -14.79 -1.97
C GLU A 116 9.94 -14.94 -0.44
N GLU A 117 10.82 -15.84 0.00
CA GLU A 117 10.92 -16.18 1.44
C GLU A 117 11.35 -14.98 2.30
N ALA A 118 12.29 -14.15 1.82
CA ALA A 118 12.72 -12.94 2.54
C ALA A 118 11.55 -11.96 2.75
N ALA A 119 10.70 -11.78 1.73
CA ALA A 119 9.51 -10.93 1.84
C ALA A 119 8.50 -11.52 2.84
N ARG A 120 8.32 -12.84 2.85
CA ARG A 120 7.45 -13.54 3.81
C ARG A 120 7.99 -13.45 5.24
N GLU A 121 9.29 -13.56 5.45
CA GLU A 121 9.92 -13.37 6.76
C GLU A 121 9.67 -11.97 7.31
N ALA A 122 9.92 -10.94 6.50
CA ALA A 122 9.64 -9.55 6.86
C ALA A 122 8.14 -9.34 7.15
N GLY A 123 7.26 -9.89 6.32
CA GLY A 123 5.82 -9.87 6.52
C GLY A 123 5.38 -10.51 7.85
N ARG A 124 5.96 -11.66 8.22
CA ARG A 124 5.71 -12.32 9.51
C ARG A 124 6.14 -11.45 10.69
N ALA A 125 7.27 -10.73 10.56
CA ALA A 125 7.72 -9.80 11.59
C ALA A 125 6.73 -8.64 11.77
N ARG A 126 6.28 -8.02 10.68
CA ARG A 126 5.29 -6.93 10.73
C ARG A 126 3.93 -7.41 11.27
N TYR A 127 3.47 -8.60 10.86
CA TYR A 127 2.26 -9.21 11.41
C TYR A 127 2.30 -9.34 12.93
N ARG A 128 3.42 -9.85 13.49
CA ARG A 128 3.61 -9.93 14.94
C ARG A 128 3.59 -8.54 15.58
N GLY A 129 4.24 -7.55 14.96
CA GLY A 129 4.27 -6.17 15.45
C GLY A 129 2.86 -5.57 15.56
N TYR A 130 2.06 -5.63 14.49
CA TYR A 130 0.68 -5.13 14.54
C TYR A 130 -0.21 -5.92 15.52
N ARG A 131 0.00 -7.24 15.67
CA ARG A 131 -0.71 -8.06 16.66
C ARG A 131 -0.43 -7.58 18.08
N THR A 132 0.85 -7.35 18.40
CA THR A 132 1.27 -6.84 19.71
C THR A 132 0.70 -5.45 19.97
N ALA A 133 0.55 -4.63 18.92
CA ALA A 133 -0.06 -3.31 19.01
C ALA A 133 -1.61 -3.31 19.07
N GLY A 134 -2.25 -4.48 19.09
CA GLY A 134 -3.72 -4.60 19.22
C GLY A 134 -4.51 -4.26 17.95
N CYS A 135 -3.87 -4.32 16.78
CA CYS A 135 -4.54 -4.08 15.49
C CYS A 135 -5.50 -5.22 15.12
N ALA A 136 -6.54 -4.91 14.34
CA ALA A 136 -7.44 -5.89 13.76
C ALA A 136 -6.84 -6.46 12.46
N LEU A 137 -6.28 -7.66 12.53
CA LEU A 137 -5.54 -8.28 11.41
C LEU A 137 -6.46 -9.12 10.52
N GLN A 138 -6.28 -8.99 9.20
CA GLN A 138 -6.89 -9.85 8.19
C GLN A 138 -5.84 -10.31 7.18
N THR A 139 -6.01 -11.51 6.63
CA THR A 139 -5.12 -12.07 5.61
C THR A 139 -5.93 -12.50 4.41
N HIS A 140 -5.46 -12.12 3.23
CA HIS A 140 -6.08 -12.40 1.95
C HIS A 140 -5.01 -12.98 1.03
N THR A 141 -5.29 -14.14 0.42
CA THR A 141 -4.42 -14.69 -0.62
C THR A 141 -4.95 -14.23 -1.97
N LEU A 142 -4.09 -13.62 -2.78
CA LEU A 142 -4.42 -13.18 -4.13
C LEU A 142 -3.73 -14.07 -5.15
N SER A 143 -4.55 -14.88 -5.83
CA SER A 143 -4.21 -15.49 -7.11
C SER A 143 -4.42 -14.46 -8.23
N GLN A 144 -3.82 -14.67 -9.41
CA GLN A 144 -3.92 -13.73 -10.55
C GLN A 144 -5.37 -13.40 -10.97
N GLU A 145 -6.36 -14.23 -10.62
CA GLU A 145 -7.79 -14.05 -10.91
C GLU A 145 -8.59 -13.38 -9.77
N GLY A 146 -7.95 -13.10 -8.62
CA GLY A 146 -8.64 -12.90 -7.34
C GLY A 146 -9.06 -11.47 -6.94
N VAL A 147 -8.60 -10.42 -7.64
CA VAL A 147 -9.05 -9.05 -7.32
C VAL A 147 -10.35 -8.76 -8.05
N LYS A 148 -11.45 -9.41 -7.65
CA LYS A 148 -12.79 -9.02 -8.14
C LYS A 148 -13.09 -7.57 -7.69
N GLY A 149 -13.59 -6.78 -8.63
CA GLY A 149 -13.94 -5.35 -8.51
C GLY A 149 -14.71 -5.01 -7.24
#